data_AF-A0A7V3S1E2-F1
#
_entry.id   AF-A0A7V3S1E2-F1
#
_cell.length_a   1.000
_cell.length_b   1.000
_cell.length_c   1.000
_cell.angle_alpha   90.00
_cell.angle_beta   90.00
_cell.angle_gamma   90.00
#
_symmetry.space_group_name_H-M   'P 1'
#
loop_
_entity.id
_entity.type
_entity.pdbx_description
1 polymer ?
#
loop_
_entity_poly.entity_id
_entity_poly.type
_entity_poly.pdbx_seq_one_letter_code
_entity_poly.pdbx_strand_id
1 'polypeptide(L)'
;MKKDYIIAVDGPSGAGKSTVSQKLAERLGYLYIDTGAMYRAAALKAMRAGLDLDNGSALEKIAGQLEIELVKNQDGLKIMLDGEDVSQAIRGPDMGMAA
;
A
#
# COMPACT_ATOMS: atom_id res chain seq x y z
N MET A 1 -9.61 -1.72 -29.62
CA MET A 1 -8.82 -1.56 -28.38
C MET A 1 -9.56 -2.26 -27.25
N LYS A 2 -8.87 -3.11 -26.48
CA LYS A 2 -9.42 -3.58 -25.19
C LYS A 2 -9.47 -2.38 -24.25
N LYS A 3 -10.58 -2.22 -23.53
CA LYS A 3 -10.75 -1.18 -22.53
C LYS A 3 -10.23 -1.75 -21.21
N ASP A 4 -9.18 -1.15 -20.66
CA ASP A 4 -8.68 -1.53 -19.34
C ASP A 4 -9.58 -0.87 -18.29
N TYR A 5 -10.23 -1.70 -17.47
CA TYR A 5 -11.13 -1.21 -16.43
C TYR A 5 -10.35 -1.00 -15.12
N ILE A 6 -10.82 -0.06 -14.31
CA ILE A 6 -10.41 0.03 -12.91
C ILE A 6 -11.53 -0.59 -12.09
N ILE A 7 -11.20 -1.60 -11.28
CA ILE A 7 -12.17 -2.32 -10.44
C ILE A 7 -11.90 -1.93 -8.99
N ALA A 8 -12.83 -1.19 -8.38
CA ALA A 8 -12.81 -0.88 -6.95
C ALA A 8 -13.62 -1.92 -6.17
N VAL A 9 -13.13 -2.32 -4.99
CA VAL A 9 -13.76 -3.32 -4.11
C VAL A 9 -13.73 -2.83 -2.67
N ASP A 10 -14.89 -2.37 -2.18
CA ASP A 10 -15.06 -1.77 -0.86
C ASP A 10 -15.97 -2.60 0.06
N GLY A 11 -15.87 -2.35 1.37
CA GLY A 11 -16.66 -3.06 2.40
C GLY A 11 -15.95 -3.14 3.76
N PRO A 12 -16.60 -3.66 4.82
CA PRO A 12 -16.06 -3.63 6.18
C PRO A 12 -14.82 -4.51 6.37
N SER A 13 -14.05 -4.25 7.44
CA SER A 13 -12.91 -5.09 7.82
C SER A 13 -13.36 -6.55 8.05
N GLY A 14 -12.51 -7.51 7.70
CA GLY A 14 -12.83 -8.94 7.82
C GLY A 14 -13.76 -9.53 6.75
N ALA A 15 -14.32 -8.73 5.82
CA ALA A 15 -15.23 -9.22 4.77
C ALA A 15 -14.57 -10.03 3.63
N GLY A 16 -13.25 -10.28 3.70
CA GLY A 16 -12.54 -11.06 2.68
C GLY A 16 -12.19 -10.31 1.38
N LYS A 17 -12.32 -8.97 1.36
CA LYS A 17 -12.07 -8.12 0.18
C LYS A 17 -10.73 -8.38 -0.48
N SER A 18 -9.63 -8.36 0.28
CA SER A 18 -8.28 -8.58 -0.25
C SER A 18 -8.15 -9.94 -0.93
N THR A 19 -8.71 -11.00 -0.31
CA THR A 19 -8.70 -12.35 -0.88
C THR A 19 -9.47 -12.43 -2.20
N VAL A 20 -10.66 -11.80 -2.27
CA VAL A 20 -11.47 -11.79 -3.50
C VAL A 20 -10.81 -10.96 -4.59
N SER A 21 -10.30 -9.78 -4.25
CA SER A 21 -9.63 -8.87 -5.20
C SER A 21 -8.36 -9.47 -5.78
N GLN A 22 -7.55 -10.17 -4.98
CA GLN A 22 -6.36 -10.89 -5.46
C GLN A 22 -6.74 -11.97 -6.48
N LYS A 23 -7.69 -12.85 -6.13
CA LYS A 23 -8.15 -13.92 -7.02
C LYS A 23 -8.78 -13.38 -8.31
N LEU A 24 -9.54 -12.28 -8.21
CA LEU A 24 -10.13 -11.61 -9.36
C LEU A 24 -9.05 -11.04 -10.28
N ALA A 25 -8.06 -10.35 -9.71
CA ALA A 25 -6.95 -9.78 -10.46
C ALA A 25 -6.11 -10.86 -11.16
N GLU A 26 -5.80 -11.96 -10.48
CA GLU A 26 -5.12 -13.12 -11.09
C GLU A 26 -5.90 -13.69 -12.28
N ARG A 27 -7.21 -13.90 -12.11
CA ARG A 27 -8.05 -14.49 -13.15
C ARG A 27 -8.23 -13.59 -14.37
N LEU A 28 -8.22 -12.27 -14.17
CA LEU A 28 -8.38 -11.29 -15.24
C LEU A 28 -7.05 -10.81 -15.83
N GLY A 29 -5.91 -11.16 -15.21
CA GLY A 29 -4.59 -10.65 -15.59
C GLY A 29 -4.37 -9.17 -15.21
N TYR A 30 -5.04 -8.70 -14.16
CA TYR A 30 -4.98 -7.33 -13.66
C TYR A 30 -3.94 -7.19 -12.54
N LEU A 31 -3.46 -5.96 -12.34
CA LEU A 31 -2.69 -5.61 -11.15
C LEU A 31 -3.64 -5.47 -9.95
N TYR A 32 -3.36 -6.18 -8.87
CA TYR A 32 -4.01 -5.95 -7.57
C TYR A 32 -3.27 -4.83 -6.84
N ILE A 33 -4.01 -3.81 -6.38
CA ILE A 33 -3.48 -2.68 -5.62
C ILE A 33 -4.02 -2.79 -4.18
N ASP A 34 -3.11 -2.91 -3.21
CA ASP A 34 -3.42 -2.84 -1.79
C ASP A 34 -3.20 -1.41 -1.29
N THR A 35 -4.27 -0.62 -1.27
CA THR A 35 -4.21 0.78 -0.80
C THR A 35 -3.79 0.86 0.67
N GLY A 36 -4.15 -0.12 1.50
CA GLY A 36 -3.73 -0.18 2.89
C GLY A 36 -2.21 -0.33 3.04
N ALA A 37 -1.58 -1.09 2.15
CA ALA A 37 -0.12 -1.21 2.12
C ALA A 37 0.56 0.12 1.74
N MET A 38 -0.04 0.91 0.85
CA MET A 38 0.46 2.24 0.48
C MET A 38 0.39 3.22 1.65
N TYR A 39 -0.74 3.28 2.37
CA TYR A 39 -0.87 4.12 3.57
C TYR A 39 0.14 3.73 4.65
N ARG A 40 0.38 2.43 4.87
CA ARG A 40 1.40 1.96 5.83
C ARG A 40 2.83 2.30 5.38
N ALA A 41 3.12 2.29 4.07
CA ALA A 41 4.41 2.76 3.57
C ALA A 41 4.59 4.28 3.80
N ALA A 42 3.54 5.07 3.63
CA ALA A 42 3.55 6.50 3.96
C ALA A 42 3.82 6.74 5.46
N ALA A 43 3.11 6.01 6.33
CA ALA A 43 3.32 6.06 7.77
C ALA A 43 4.75 5.66 8.15
N LEU A 44 5.30 4.60 7.53
CA LEU A 44 6.69 4.19 7.73
C LEU A 44 7.69 5.32 7.41
N LYS A 45 7.48 6.03 6.28
CA LYS A 45 8.35 7.16 5.91
C LYS A 45 8.29 8.28 6.95
N ALA A 46 7.08 8.63 7.40
CA ALA A 46 6.88 9.66 8.42
C ALA A 46 7.54 9.28 9.75
N MET A 47 7.36 8.04 10.20
CA MET A 47 8.00 7.52 11.41
C MET A 47 9.53 7.52 11.30
N ARG A 48 10.09 7.06 10.18
CA ARG A 48 11.55 7.06 9.94
C ARG A 48 12.13 8.47 9.88
N ALA A 49 11.37 9.45 9.41
CA ALA A 49 11.74 10.86 9.41
C ALA A 49 11.59 11.54 10.79
N GLY A 50 11.10 10.81 11.80
CA GLY A 50 10.87 11.34 13.15
C GLY A 50 9.78 12.40 13.19
N LEU A 51 8.83 12.37 12.26
CA LEU A 51 7.72 13.31 12.24
C LEU A 51 6.66 12.94 13.28
N ASP A 52 6.08 13.98 13.85
CA ASP A 52 4.83 13.86 14.58
C ASP A 52 3.69 13.52 13.61
N LEU A 53 3.04 12.37 13.82
CA LEU A 53 1.92 11.90 12.99
C LEU A 53 0.66 12.74 13.20
N ASP A 54 0.59 13.55 14.26
CA ASP A 54 -0.52 14.49 14.48
C ASP A 54 -0.29 15.84 13.74
N ASN A 55 0.90 16.06 13.17
CA ASN A 55 1.23 17.27 12.42
C ASN A 55 0.89 17.13 10.93
N GLY A 56 -0.34 17.46 10.57
CA GLY A 56 -0.83 17.40 9.19
C GLY A 56 0.04 18.13 8.16
N SER A 57 0.64 19.28 8.52
CA SER A 57 1.50 20.04 7.60
C SER A 57 2.84 19.35 7.31
N ALA A 58 3.36 18.60 8.29
CA ALA A 58 4.58 17.83 8.12
C ALA A 58 4.32 16.56 7.30
N LEU A 59 3.17 15.91 7.53
CA LEU A 59 2.72 14.76 6.75
C LEU A 59 2.46 15.12 5.28
N GLU A 60 1.86 16.28 5.00
CA GLU A 60 1.62 16.75 3.63
C GLU A 60 2.92 16.88 2.83
N LYS A 61 3.97 17.42 3.46
CA LYS A 61 5.29 17.54 2.84
C LYS A 61 5.90 16.17 2.49
N ILE A 62 5.79 15.20 3.40
CA ILE A 62 6.28 13.84 3.13
C ILE A 62 5.44 13.16 2.05
N ALA A 63 4.12 13.36 2.05
CA ALA A 63 3.24 12.77 1.05
C ALA A 63 3.62 13.21 -0.38
N GLY A 64 4.02 14.47 -0.55
CA GLY A 64 4.53 14.99 -1.83
C GLY A 64 5.91 14.43 -2.24
N GLN A 65 6.61 13.74 -1.35
CA GLN A 65 7.92 13.13 -1.58
C GLN A 65 7.86 11.60 -1.56
N LEU A 66 6.66 10.99 -1.51
CA LEU A 66 6.52 9.54 -1.48
C LEU A 66 6.84 8.95 -2.86
N GLU A 67 7.83 8.07 -2.89
CA GLU A 67 8.10 7.20 -4.03
C GLU A 67 7.73 5.77 -3.62
N ILE A 68 6.56 5.31 -4.08
CA ILE A 68 6.06 3.96 -3.82
C ILE A 68 5.97 3.20 -5.13
N GLU A 69 6.64 2.05 -5.21
CA GLU A 69 6.55 1.16 -6.36
C GLU A 69 5.92 -0.19 -5.96
N LEU A 70 5.05 -0.67 -6.84
CA LEU A 70 4.39 -1.97 -6.73
C LEU A 70 5.07 -2.93 -7.71
N VAL A 71 6.05 -3.70 -7.21
CA VAL A 71 6.85 -4.59 -8.06
C VAL A 71 6.34 -6.02 -7.94
N LYS A 72 5.81 -6.57 -9.04
CA LYS A 72 5.40 -7.97 -9.09
C LYS A 72 6.60 -8.84 -9.49
N ASN A 73 6.95 -9.81 -8.66
CA ASN A 73 7.98 -10.81 -8.93
C ASN A 73 7.42 -12.24 -8.76
N GLN A 74 8.28 -13.26 -8.80
CA GLN A 74 7.88 -14.67 -8.64
C GLN A 74 7.32 -14.98 -7.24
N ASP A 75 7.72 -14.21 -6.23
CA ASP A 75 7.31 -14.38 -4.82
C ASP A 75 6.04 -13.57 -4.46
N GLY A 76 5.51 -12.80 -5.40
CA GLY A 76 4.29 -12.00 -5.22
C GLY A 76 4.50 -10.51 -5.48
N LEU A 77 3.69 -9.68 -4.82
CA LEU A 77 3.75 -8.22 -4.93
C LEU A 77 4.62 -7.64 -3.82
N LYS A 78 5.69 -6.95 -4.21
CA LYS A 78 6.58 -6.19 -3.33
C LYS A 78 6.17 -4.72 -3.29
N ILE A 79 6.29 -4.12 -2.12
CA ILE A 79 6.11 -2.68 -1.91
C ILE A 79 7.50 -2.08 -1.71
N MET A 80 7.93 -1.27 -2.66
CA MET A 80 9.16 -0.51 -2.56
C MET A 80 8.83 0.90 -2.05
N LEU A 81 9.62 1.41 -1.12
CA LEU A 81 9.54 2.79 -0.63
C LEU A 81 10.94 3.40 -0.77
N ASP A 82 11.06 4.46 -1.56
CA ASP A 82 12.35 5.12 -1.84
C ASP A 82 13.45 4.12 -2.28
N GLY A 83 13.06 3.11 -3.08
CA GLY A 83 13.95 2.04 -3.57
C GLY A 83 14.19 0.86 -2.60
N GLU A 84 13.64 0.88 -1.38
CA GLU A 84 13.78 -0.20 -0.38
C GLU A 84 12.54 -1.11 -0.34
N ASP A 85 12.72 -2.44 -0.30
CA ASP A 85 11.62 -3.38 -0.07
C ASP A 85 11.11 -3.28 1.39
N VAL A 86 9.97 -2.61 1.57
CA VAL A 86 9.34 -2.41 2.88
C VAL A 86 8.20 -3.40 3.14
N SER A 87 8.02 -4.42 2.30
CA SER A 87 6.87 -5.34 2.36
C SER A 87 6.65 -5.96 3.74
N GLN A 88 7.71 -6.29 4.47
CA GLN A 88 7.60 -6.83 5.83
C GLN A 88 7.47 -5.74 6.89
N ALA A 89 8.22 -4.63 6.74
CA ALA A 89 8.19 -3.52 7.69
C ALA A 89 6.79 -2.92 7.83
N ILE A 90 6.04 -2.78 6.73
CA ILE A 90 4.67 -2.26 6.74
C ILE A 90 3.63 -3.22 7.32
N ARG A 91 4.03 -4.43 7.74
CA ARG A 91 3.16 -5.42 8.40
C ARG A 91 3.54 -5.63 9.87
N GLY A 92 4.51 -4.87 10.37
CA GLY A 92 4.92 -4.91 11.77
C GLY A 92 3.83 -4.38 12.72
N PRO A 93 3.90 -4.74 14.01
CA PRO A 93 2.90 -4.35 15.01
C PRO A 93 2.73 -2.83 15.14
N ASP A 94 3.82 -2.07 14.99
CA ASP A 94 3.80 -0.60 15.11
C ASP A 94 2.99 0.08 13.99
N MET A 95 2.75 -0.61 12.88
CA MET A 95 2.00 -0.08 11.73
C MET A 95 0.49 -0.15 11.92
N GLY A 96 0.00 -1.03 12.79
CA GLY A 96 -1.45 -1.20 13.02
C GLY A 96 -2.09 -0.01 13.72
N MET A 97 -1.30 0.83 14.39
CA MET A 97 -1.79 2.04 15.09
C MET A 97 -1.54 3.34 14.32
N ALA A 98 -0.72 3.31 13.27
CA ALA A 98 -0.31 4.48 12.51
C ALA A 98 -1.07 4.65 11.16
N ALA A 99 -1.99 3.75 10.85
CA ALA A 99 -2.70 3.65 9.57
C ALA A 99 -4.22 3.66 9.71
#